data_AF-A0A5E4R7M3-F1
#
_entry.id   AF-A0A5E4R7M3-F1
#
_cell.length_a   1.000
_cell.length_b   1.000
_cell.length_c   1.000
_cell.angle_alpha   90.00
_cell.angle_beta   90.00
_cell.angle_gamma   90.00
#
_symmetry.space_group_name_H-M   'P 1'
#
loop_
_entity.id
_entity.type
_entity.pdbx_description
1 polymer ?
#
loop_
_entity_poly.entity_id
_entity_poly.type
_entity_poly.pdbx_seq_one_letter_code
_entity_poly.pdbx_strand_id
1 'polypeptide(L)'
;MTAEVSSQHTIRDNLVTTAVQFLSNPKVQRCTIESKERFLRGKGLTDLEIQKAIERCGDLDMSSLTSELIMFQNSRGFNLWFKEKLLPLIVYGGFAYGCYWLYKNCIRQLLFVEQPKRKTTAECIEELRKSLDVVNASISSLRKINSHL
;
A
#
# COMPACT_ATOMS: atom_id res chain seq x y z
N MET A 1 -5.42 35.84 60.35
CA MET A 1 -5.82 34.46 60.69
C MET A 1 -7.23 34.27 60.13
N THR A 2 -7.57 33.41 59.18
CA THR A 2 -6.93 32.30 58.45
C THR A 2 -7.90 32.00 57.30
N ALA A 3 -7.44 32.03 56.06
CA ALA A 3 -8.17 31.44 54.93
C ALA A 3 -7.14 30.83 53.96
N GLU A 4 -6.38 29.88 54.50
CA GLU A 4 -5.61 28.93 53.71
C GLU A 4 -6.49 27.70 53.43
N VAL A 5 -6.13 26.96 52.39
CA VAL A 5 -6.67 25.66 51.95
C VAL A 5 -7.83 25.74 50.94
N SER A 6 -7.51 26.19 49.73
CA SER A 6 -8.17 25.70 48.50
C SER A 6 -7.08 25.21 47.55
N SER A 7 -6.58 24.01 47.80
CA SER A 7 -5.44 23.48 47.04
C SER A 7 -5.51 21.96 46.87
N GLN A 8 -6.67 21.35 46.56
CA GLN A 8 -6.71 19.90 46.31
C GLN A 8 -7.66 19.31 45.23
N HIS A 9 -8.37 20.09 44.39
CA HIS A 9 -9.14 19.44 43.32
C HIS A 9 -9.30 20.27 42.03
N THR A 10 -8.19 20.78 41.51
CA THR A 10 -8.16 21.36 40.17
C THR A 10 -6.96 20.76 39.47
N ILE A 11 -7.20 19.96 38.43
CA ILE A 11 -6.18 19.50 37.49
C ILE A 11 -5.22 20.66 37.23
N ARG A 12 -3.95 20.50 37.59
CA ARG A 12 -2.97 21.59 37.41
C ARG A 12 -2.60 21.63 35.94
N ASP A 13 -3.32 22.44 35.15
CA ASP A 13 -3.12 22.52 33.69
C ASP A 13 -1.67 22.88 33.33
N ASN A 14 -0.91 23.56 34.21
CA ASN A 14 0.53 23.80 34.05
C ASN A 14 1.35 22.49 33.99
N LEU A 15 1.02 21.50 34.84
CA LEU A 15 1.67 20.20 34.83
C LEU A 15 1.22 19.35 33.65
N VAL A 16 -0.06 19.41 33.29
CA VAL A 16 -0.59 18.74 32.10
C VAL A 16 0.12 19.26 30.85
N THR A 17 0.29 20.58 30.72
CA THR A 17 0.99 21.20 29.58
C THR A 17 2.46 20.77 29.52
N THR A 18 3.14 20.73 30.68
CA THR A 18 4.52 20.24 30.76
C THR A 18 4.62 18.76 30.41
N ALA A 19 3.65 17.96 30.84
CA ALA A 19 3.55 16.54 30.50
C ALA A 19 3.28 16.36 29.00
N VAL A 20 2.39 17.14 28.38
CA VAL A 20 2.17 17.13 26.93
C VAL A 20 3.47 17.48 26.19
N GLN A 21 4.21 18.50 26.65
CA GLN A 21 5.51 18.87 26.06
C GLN A 21 6.55 17.76 26.19
N PHE A 22 6.57 17.03 27.32
CA PHE A 22 7.43 15.87 27.53
C PHE A 22 7.03 14.69 26.63
N LEU A 23 5.73 14.41 26.54
CA LEU A 23 5.16 13.35 25.70
C LEU A 23 5.35 13.63 24.19
N SER A 24 5.39 14.90 23.79
CA SER A 24 5.67 15.35 22.43
C SER A 24 7.14 15.18 22.01
N ASN A 25 8.06 14.87 22.93
CA ASN A 25 9.47 14.69 22.59
C ASN A 25 9.70 13.35 21.86
N PRO A 26 10.36 13.32 20.69
CA PRO A 26 10.53 12.09 19.89
C PRO A 26 11.29 10.97 20.61
N LYS A 27 12.13 11.29 21.60
CA LYS A 27 12.78 10.26 22.44
C LYS A 27 11.79 9.56 23.37
N VAL A 28 10.83 10.33 23.89
CA VAL A 28 9.79 9.85 24.81
C VAL A 28 8.67 9.15 24.04
N GLN A 29 8.28 9.66 22.86
CA GLN A 29 7.26 9.04 22.00
C GLN A 29 7.55 7.56 21.73
N ARG A 30 8.82 7.20 21.51
CA ARG A 30 9.28 5.83 21.25
C ARG A 30 9.20 4.89 22.46
N CYS A 31 9.05 5.41 23.67
CA CYS A 31 8.88 4.60 24.87
C CYS A 31 7.44 4.09 25.01
N THR A 32 7.27 2.97 25.72
CA THR A 32 5.95 2.42 26.01
C THR A 32 5.13 3.36 26.90
N ILE A 33 3.81 3.29 26.79
CA ILE A 33 2.88 4.15 27.56
C ILE A 33 3.07 3.94 29.06
N GLU A 34 3.24 2.70 29.51
CA GLU A 34 3.51 2.36 30.92
C GLU A 34 4.75 3.07 31.49
N SER A 35 5.83 3.17 30.69
CA SER A 35 7.05 3.88 31.09
C SER A 35 6.82 5.38 31.24
N LYS A 36 6.02 5.97 30.32
CA LYS A 36 5.63 7.39 30.35
C LYS A 36 4.78 7.71 31.58
N GLU A 37 3.80 6.87 31.88
CA GLU A 37 2.93 7.02 33.06
C GLU A 37 3.74 6.93 34.36
N ARG A 38 4.64 5.95 34.48
CA ARG A 38 5.50 5.79 35.67
C ARG A 38 6.40 6.99 35.90
N PHE A 39 6.95 7.60 34.83
CA PHE A 39 7.76 8.81 34.92
C PHE A 39 6.94 10.02 35.39
N LEU A 40 5.73 10.19 34.87
CA LEU A 40 4.83 11.29 35.25
C LEU A 40 4.30 11.12 36.68
N ARG A 41 4.00 9.89 37.13
CA ARG A 41 3.68 9.59 38.53
C ARG A 41 4.84 9.90 39.45
N GLY A 42 6.07 9.53 39.06
CA GLY A 42 7.29 9.88 39.80
C GLY A 42 7.58 11.39 39.87
N LYS A 43 7.01 12.18 38.95
CA LYS A 43 7.03 13.65 38.95
C LYS A 43 5.93 14.27 39.82
N GLY A 44 5.09 13.48 40.48
CA GLY A 44 4.01 13.96 41.35
C GLY A 44 2.76 14.40 40.59
N LEU A 45 2.53 13.86 39.39
CA LEU A 45 1.25 14.00 38.69
C LEU A 45 0.29 12.90 39.14
N THR A 46 -0.98 13.28 39.28
CA THR A 46 -2.08 12.35 39.55
C THR A 46 -2.50 11.62 38.27
N ASP A 47 -3.07 10.42 38.40
CA ASP A 47 -3.56 9.63 37.26
C ASP A 47 -4.52 10.41 36.34
N LEU A 48 -5.36 11.28 36.93
CA LEU A 48 -6.27 12.16 36.19
C LEU A 48 -5.52 13.18 35.32
N GLU A 49 -4.45 13.77 35.83
CA GLU A 49 -3.62 14.74 35.09
C GLU A 49 -2.85 14.03 33.96
N ILE A 50 -2.37 12.81 34.21
CA ILE A 50 -1.63 11.99 33.24
C ILE A 50 -2.54 11.60 32.08
N GLN A 51 -3.73 11.09 32.37
CA GLN A 51 -4.70 10.71 31.35
C GLN A 51 -5.03 11.89 30.44
N LYS A 52 -5.29 13.07 31.02
CA LYS A 52 -5.59 14.29 30.25
C LYS A 52 -4.42 14.75 29.38
N ALA A 53 -3.18 14.56 29.83
CA ALA A 53 -1.98 14.87 29.05
C ALA A 53 -1.78 13.89 27.89
N ILE A 54 -2.01 12.59 28.13
CA ILE A 54 -1.92 11.55 27.09
C ILE A 54 -3.01 11.75 26.05
N GLU A 55 -4.24 12.04 26.46
CA GLU A 55 -5.37 12.31 25.57
C GLU A 55 -5.07 13.50 24.65
N ARG A 56 -4.58 14.62 25.19
CA ARG A 56 -4.19 15.79 24.38
C ARG A 56 -3.00 15.51 23.47
N CYS A 57 -2.02 14.72 23.91
CA CYS A 57 -0.91 14.33 23.07
C CYS A 57 -1.37 13.39 21.95
N GLY A 58 -2.26 12.44 22.25
CA GLY A 58 -2.82 11.48 21.31
C GLY A 58 -3.76 12.13 20.30
N ASP A 59 -4.52 13.16 20.67
CA ASP A 59 -5.36 13.93 19.75
C ASP A 59 -4.52 14.78 18.77
N LEU A 60 -3.41 15.38 19.24
CA LEU A 60 -2.45 16.04 18.36
C LEU A 60 -1.78 15.05 17.39
N ASP A 61 -1.44 13.85 17.86
CA ASP A 61 -0.85 12.80 17.04
C ASP A 61 -1.89 12.16 16.10
N MET A 62 -3.15 12.02 16.52
CA MET A 62 -4.24 11.46 15.70
C MET A 62 -4.73 12.44 14.64
N SER A 63 -4.84 13.73 14.95
CA SER A 63 -5.12 14.81 13.99
C SER A 63 -3.96 14.98 13.01
N SER A 64 -2.73 14.84 13.50
CA SER A 64 -1.53 14.68 12.67
C SER A 64 -1.56 13.38 11.87
N LEU A 65 -2.10 12.27 12.38
CA LEU A 65 -2.19 10.97 11.71
C LEU A 65 -3.31 10.89 10.67
N THR A 66 -4.43 11.58 10.86
CA THR A 66 -5.45 11.78 9.81
C THR A 66 -4.93 12.70 8.73
N SER A 67 -4.05 13.66 9.09
CA SER A 67 -3.26 14.41 8.12
C SER A 67 -2.13 13.54 7.52
N GLU A 68 -1.57 12.58 8.26
CA GLU A 68 -0.53 11.66 7.79
C GLU A 68 -1.10 10.55 6.93
N LEU A 69 -2.35 10.12 7.06
CA LEU A 69 -2.94 9.16 6.13
C LEU A 69 -3.10 9.80 4.73
N ILE A 70 -3.17 11.13 4.68
CA ILE A 70 -3.11 11.94 3.45
C ILE A 70 -1.64 12.28 3.07
N MET A 71 -0.67 12.17 4.00
CA MET A 71 0.78 12.41 3.77
C MET A 71 1.63 11.14 3.63
N PHE A 72 1.10 9.94 3.87
CA PHE A 72 1.81 8.65 3.78
C PHE A 72 2.16 8.30 2.32
N GLN A 73 1.74 9.13 1.36
CA GLN A 73 2.34 9.25 0.03
C GLN A 73 3.69 10.02 0.06
N ASN A 74 4.59 9.52 0.92
CA ASN A 74 6.04 9.46 0.83
C ASN A 74 6.75 10.18 -0.33
N SER A 75 7.58 11.20 -0.02
CA SER A 75 8.82 11.70 -0.69
C SER A 75 8.78 13.13 -1.28
N ARG A 76 9.14 14.12 -0.45
CA ARG A 76 9.10 15.59 -0.69
C ARG A 76 9.95 16.14 -1.85
N GLY A 77 10.66 15.32 -2.64
CA GLY A 77 11.39 15.75 -3.85
C GLY A 77 10.96 15.05 -5.15
N PHE A 78 10.58 13.78 -5.06
CA PHE A 78 10.10 12.99 -6.19
C PHE A 78 8.57 13.09 -6.35
N ASN A 79 7.83 13.37 -5.27
CA ASN A 79 6.37 13.31 -5.30
C ASN A 79 5.69 14.55 -5.81
N LEU A 80 6.32 15.72 -5.83
CA LEU A 80 5.71 16.85 -6.55
C LEU A 80 5.77 16.55 -8.05
N TRP A 81 6.97 16.30 -8.59
CA TRP A 81 7.17 15.98 -10.00
C TRP A 81 6.34 14.78 -10.49
N PHE A 82 6.28 13.70 -9.70
CA PHE A 82 5.44 12.54 -10.01
C PHE A 82 3.94 12.81 -9.82
N LYS A 83 3.54 13.72 -8.93
CA LYS A 83 2.11 14.09 -8.82
C LYS A 83 1.65 14.97 -9.97
N GLU A 84 2.46 15.89 -10.49
CA GLU A 84 1.99 16.75 -11.59
C GLU A 84 2.02 16.02 -12.95
N LYS A 85 3.02 15.15 -13.16
CA LYS A 85 3.22 14.44 -14.45
C LYS A 85 2.78 12.99 -14.44
N LEU A 86 2.99 12.27 -13.33
CA LEU A 86 2.73 10.83 -13.27
C LEU A 86 1.28 10.50 -12.89
N LEU A 87 0.57 11.34 -12.11
CA LEU A 87 -0.86 11.14 -11.84
C LEU A 87 -1.71 11.11 -13.12
N PRO A 88 -1.63 12.10 -14.03
CA PRO A 88 -2.39 12.02 -15.28
C PRO A 88 -1.92 10.87 -16.18
N LEU A 89 -0.62 10.49 -16.14
CA LEU A 89 -0.10 9.35 -16.90
C LEU A 89 -0.58 8.00 -16.36
N ILE A 90 -0.69 7.85 -15.04
CA ILE A 90 -1.22 6.65 -14.36
C ILE A 90 -2.72 6.58 -14.52
N VAL A 91 -3.43 7.70 -14.38
CA VAL A 91 -4.88 7.75 -14.60
C VAL A 91 -5.17 7.46 -16.07
N TYR A 92 -4.46 8.06 -17.02
CA TYR A 92 -4.65 7.80 -18.44
C TYR A 92 -4.20 6.40 -18.85
N GLY A 93 -3.07 5.91 -18.34
CA GLY A 93 -2.59 4.55 -18.60
C GLY A 93 -3.47 3.47 -17.97
N GLY A 94 -3.91 3.70 -16.74
CA GLY A 94 -4.85 2.83 -16.01
C GLY A 94 -6.25 2.88 -16.62
N PHE A 95 -6.70 4.04 -17.09
CA PHE A 95 -7.96 4.19 -17.81
C PHE A 95 -7.87 3.56 -19.20
N ALA A 96 -6.78 3.74 -19.96
CA ALA A 96 -6.58 3.09 -21.26
C ALA A 96 -6.48 1.56 -21.13
N TYR A 97 -5.73 1.07 -20.14
CA TYR A 97 -5.64 -0.36 -19.85
C TYR A 97 -6.97 -0.92 -19.31
N GLY A 98 -7.65 -0.16 -18.45
CA GLY A 98 -8.98 -0.47 -17.94
C GLY A 98 -10.01 -0.51 -19.06
N CYS A 99 -10.00 0.44 -19.98
CA CYS A 99 -10.81 0.45 -21.19
C CYS A 99 -10.45 -0.70 -22.11
N TYR A 100 -9.17 -1.05 -22.29
CA TYR A 100 -8.77 -2.23 -23.07
C TYR A 100 -9.24 -3.54 -22.41
N TRP A 101 -9.14 -3.64 -21.09
CA TRP A 101 -9.59 -4.79 -20.33
C TRP A 101 -11.10 -4.90 -20.29
N LEU A 102 -11.81 -3.80 -20.06
CA LEU A 102 -13.27 -3.70 -20.13
C LEU A 102 -13.75 -3.94 -21.56
N TYR A 103 -13.05 -3.48 -22.59
CA TYR A 103 -13.35 -3.85 -23.96
C TYR A 103 -13.24 -5.37 -24.13
N LYS A 104 -12.11 -5.96 -23.74
CA LYS A 104 -11.87 -7.40 -23.85
C LYS A 104 -12.79 -8.25 -22.99
N ASN A 105 -13.24 -7.78 -21.83
CA ASN A 105 -14.00 -8.55 -20.87
C ASN A 105 -15.50 -8.26 -20.96
N CYS A 106 -15.90 -6.99 -21.10
CA CYS A 106 -17.29 -6.57 -21.20
C CYS A 106 -17.86 -6.90 -22.58
N ILE A 107 -17.16 -6.64 -23.69
CA ILE A 107 -17.65 -7.03 -25.03
C ILE A 107 -17.61 -8.54 -25.22
N ARG A 108 -16.65 -9.25 -24.63
CA ARG A 108 -16.62 -10.72 -24.66
C ARG A 108 -17.78 -11.35 -23.90
N GLN A 109 -18.30 -10.71 -22.85
CA GLN A 109 -19.49 -11.19 -22.14
C GLN A 109 -20.80 -10.70 -22.80
N LEU A 110 -20.76 -9.61 -23.57
CA LEU A 110 -21.96 -8.92 -24.06
C LEU A 110 -22.22 -9.06 -25.57
N LEU A 111 -21.24 -9.48 -26.39
CA LEU A 111 -21.39 -9.68 -27.85
C LEU A 111 -21.20 -11.13 -28.34
N PHE A 112 -20.60 -12.04 -27.56
CA PHE A 112 -20.23 -13.39 -28.02
C PHE A 112 -20.45 -14.41 -26.87
N VAL A 113 -21.61 -15.07 -26.72
CA VAL A 113 -22.08 -16.23 -27.54
C VAL A 113 -21.25 -16.52 -28.81
N GLU A 114 -19.93 -16.60 -28.69
CA GLU A 114 -19.11 -17.50 -29.50
C GLU A 114 -17.70 -17.57 -28.89
N GLN A 115 -17.15 -18.77 -28.89
CA GLN A 115 -15.88 -19.10 -28.28
C GLN A 115 -14.74 -18.28 -28.93
N PRO A 116 -13.82 -17.64 -28.18
CA PRO A 116 -12.52 -17.31 -28.75
C PRO A 116 -11.76 -18.62 -28.92
N LYS A 117 -12.01 -19.20 -30.09
CA LYS A 117 -11.39 -20.33 -30.73
C LYS A 117 -9.87 -20.21 -30.58
N ARG A 118 -9.30 -20.87 -29.56
CA ARG A 118 -7.90 -21.30 -29.50
C ARG A 118 -7.60 -22.32 -30.61
N LYS A 119 -7.88 -22.01 -31.88
CA LYS A 119 -7.57 -22.92 -33.00
C LYS A 119 -6.45 -22.44 -33.92
N THR A 120 -6.03 -21.17 -33.86
CA THR A 120 -4.90 -20.72 -34.71
C THR A 120 -3.58 -21.36 -34.31
N THR A 121 -3.25 -21.45 -33.02
CA THR A 121 -1.97 -22.04 -32.60
C THR A 121 -1.93 -23.55 -32.73
N ALA A 122 -3.05 -24.25 -32.51
CA ALA A 122 -3.11 -25.71 -32.60
C ALA A 122 -3.07 -26.21 -34.05
N GLU A 123 -3.80 -25.57 -34.97
CA GLU A 123 -3.74 -25.92 -36.41
C GLU A 123 -2.35 -25.68 -37.00
N CYS A 124 -1.69 -24.55 -36.68
CA CYS A 124 -0.33 -24.31 -37.15
C CYS A 124 0.67 -25.36 -36.63
N ILE A 125 0.50 -25.86 -35.39
CA ILE A 125 1.34 -26.92 -34.84
C ILE A 125 1.11 -28.25 -35.57
N GLU A 126 -0.14 -28.55 -35.94
CA GLU A 126 -0.50 -29.77 -36.66
C GLU A 126 0.01 -29.74 -38.10
N GLU A 127 -0.10 -28.60 -38.78
CA GLU A 127 0.44 -28.40 -40.12
C GLU A 127 1.98 -28.50 -40.14
N LEU A 128 2.65 -27.92 -39.13
CA LEU A 128 4.08 -28.07 -38.95
C LEU A 128 4.49 -29.52 -38.70
N ARG A 129 3.77 -30.26 -37.85
CA ARG A 129 4.04 -31.70 -37.65
C ARG A 129 3.89 -32.48 -38.95
N LYS A 130 2.82 -32.21 -39.70
CA LYS A 130 2.58 -32.86 -40.99
C LYS A 130 3.70 -32.57 -42.00
N SER A 131 4.17 -31.32 -42.09
CA SER A 131 5.31 -30.97 -42.95
C SER A 131 6.61 -31.67 -42.51
N LEU A 132 6.84 -31.82 -41.21
CA LEU A 132 8.01 -32.49 -40.65
C LEU A 132 8.00 -33.99 -41.02
N ASP A 133 6.86 -34.65 -40.87
CA ASP A 133 6.71 -36.07 -41.17
C ASP A 133 6.93 -36.36 -42.67
N VAL A 134 6.43 -35.49 -43.56
CA VAL A 134 6.67 -35.61 -45.01
C VAL A 134 8.16 -35.48 -45.33
N VAL A 135 8.87 -34.53 -44.71
CA VAL A 135 10.32 -34.35 -44.92
C VAL A 135 11.10 -35.53 -44.34
N ASN A 136 10.74 -36.01 -43.14
CA ASN A 136 11.40 -37.15 -42.51
C ASN A 136 11.22 -38.43 -43.34
N ALA A 137 10.02 -38.66 -43.87
CA ALA A 137 9.73 -39.77 -44.78
C ALA A 137 10.59 -39.67 -46.06
N SER A 138 10.69 -38.48 -46.65
CA SER A 138 11.51 -38.24 -47.85
C SER A 138 12.99 -38.53 -47.62
N ILE A 139 13.56 -38.05 -46.51
CA ILE A 139 14.95 -38.34 -46.10
C ILE A 139 15.15 -39.83 -45.85
N SER A 140 14.18 -40.50 -45.21
CA SER A 140 14.27 -41.95 -44.93
C SER A 140 14.30 -42.78 -46.21
N SER A 141 13.50 -42.40 -47.21
CA SER A 141 13.47 -43.04 -48.52
C SER A 141 14.80 -42.86 -49.25
N LEU A 142 15.36 -41.65 -49.24
CA LEU A 142 16.69 -41.38 -49.83
C LEU A 142 17.79 -42.19 -49.13
N ARG A 143 17.77 -42.25 -47.80
CA ARG A 143 18.73 -43.04 -47.02
C ARG A 143 18.64 -44.54 -47.36
N LYS A 144 17.42 -45.07 -47.52
CA LYS A 144 17.19 -46.48 -47.84
C LYS A 144 17.66 -46.84 -49.25
N ILE A 145 17.49 -45.94 -50.21
CA ILE A 145 17.99 -46.11 -51.59
C ILE A 145 19.52 -46.12 -51.59
N ASN A 146 20.17 -45.20 -50.87
CA ASN A 146 21.63 -45.13 -50.80
C ASN A 146 22.25 -46.33 -50.04
N SER A 147 21.53 -46.97 -49.11
CA SER A 147 22.01 -48.17 -48.41
C SER A 147 21.92 -49.46 -49.21
N HIS A 148 21.21 -49.45 -50.35
CA HIS A 148 20.97 -50.64 -51.18
C HIS A 148 21.81 -50.65 -52.47
N LEU A 149 22.65 -49.61 -52.64
CA LEU A 149 23.65 -49.45 -53.69
C LEU A 149 25.04 -49.67 -53.09
#